data_AF-A0A8J7MB77-F1
#
_entry.id   AF-A0A8J7MB77-F1
#
_cell.length_a   1.000
_cell.length_b   1.000
_cell.length_c   1.000
_cell.angle_alpha   90.00
_cell.angle_beta   90.00
_cell.angle_gamma   90.00
#
_symmetry.space_group_name_H-M   'P 1'
#
loop_
_entity.id
_entity.type
_entity.pdbx_description
1 polymer ?
#
loop_
_entity_poly.entity_id
_entity_poly.type
_entity_poly.pdbx_seq_one_letter_code
_entity_poly.pdbx_strand_id
1 'polypeptide(L)'
;MSVLTQKARYSERQFTTFRILLGVYLIIHFLALVPYAAELFSDSGILSDLTLNPFSASWPNPLFCWRSPAAASSLIIIAALAAVKLSCGWHRKLSAVILIFIWSCLFTANPFIANPSLGYIGLLLALTLCIPAGEKITPSAKSSWYMPAMVPWVAWAMMAIGYSFSGWLKLSSPSWLSGDALAQVLENPLARPNTLRSLLLSLPAEILKLATWLTLAAEILFLPLCLSKKSRPWIWLTMTLMHIGIVFVIDFADLSCGMLLLHLFTFQTSWLPARKPVGDARHILFIDGECLFCQGSGKFLTKLDRQAVLHFAPLQGETASQLLNDEQRQLVDANNHASGAAILIENAQLNGDDTSARTWSGHLAVLRSLYLVGSLPSLVWLLHYLPASWLSAVYRAIARQRYRFGRNQACSLDRSASDRYLP
;
A
#
# COMPACT_ATOMS: atom_id res chain seq x y z
N MET A 1 14.75 -18.27 -21.36
CA MET A 1 14.24 -18.91 -20.11
C MET A 1 14.93 -18.43 -18.82
N SER A 2 16.21 -18.02 -18.80
CA SER A 2 16.92 -17.65 -17.56
C SER A 2 16.44 -16.37 -16.86
N VAL A 3 15.90 -15.39 -17.60
CA VAL A 3 15.35 -14.15 -17.00
C VAL A 3 14.05 -14.42 -16.23
N LEU A 4 13.26 -15.43 -16.65
CA LEU A 4 11.98 -15.78 -16.01
C LEU A 4 12.17 -16.48 -14.65
N THR A 5 13.33 -17.10 -14.43
CA THR A 5 13.66 -17.82 -13.19
C THR A 5 14.34 -16.94 -12.15
N GLN A 6 14.71 -15.71 -12.50
CA GLN A 6 15.31 -14.77 -11.55
C GLN A 6 14.28 -14.32 -10.51
N LYS A 7 14.63 -14.40 -9.23
CA LYS A 7 13.77 -13.98 -8.12
C LYS A 7 13.90 -12.47 -7.89
N ALA A 8 12.78 -11.73 -7.92
CA ALA A 8 12.77 -10.33 -7.53
C ALA A 8 12.86 -10.16 -6.01
N ARG A 9 13.34 -8.99 -5.56
CA ARG A 9 13.23 -8.52 -4.16
C ARG A 9 11.81 -8.02 -3.86
N TYR A 10 10.80 -8.82 -4.19
CA TYR A 10 9.39 -8.56 -3.91
C TYR A 10 8.89 -9.64 -2.98
N SER A 11 8.45 -9.25 -1.80
CA SER A 11 8.14 -10.23 -0.77
C SER A 11 6.75 -10.82 -0.93
N GLU A 12 6.62 -12.07 -0.51
CA GLU A 12 5.35 -12.80 -0.44
C GLU A 12 4.26 -11.99 0.27
N ARG A 13 4.56 -11.38 1.43
CA ARG A 13 3.58 -10.55 2.17
C ARG A 13 3.11 -9.33 1.38
N GLN A 14 4.00 -8.69 0.60
CA GLN A 14 3.58 -7.57 -0.27
C GLN A 14 2.59 -8.06 -1.31
N PHE A 15 2.86 -9.20 -1.94
CA PHE A 15 1.96 -9.75 -2.95
C PHE A 15 0.62 -10.19 -2.35
N THR A 16 0.62 -10.87 -1.20
CA THR A 16 -0.61 -11.24 -0.48
C THR A 16 -1.45 -10.01 -0.16
N THR A 17 -0.83 -8.94 0.35
CA THR A 17 -1.52 -7.69 0.68
C THR A 17 -2.12 -7.03 -0.56
N PHE A 18 -1.31 -6.89 -1.61
CA PHE A 18 -1.75 -6.36 -2.89
C PHE A 18 -2.93 -7.17 -3.47
N ARG A 19 -2.83 -8.50 -3.48
CA ARG A 19 -3.86 -9.41 -4.00
C ARG A 19 -5.19 -9.21 -3.28
N ILE A 20 -5.18 -9.13 -1.96
CA ILE A 20 -6.38 -8.89 -1.16
C ILE A 20 -6.99 -7.53 -1.53
N LEU A 21 -6.18 -6.47 -1.60
CA LEU A 21 -6.66 -5.13 -1.94
C LEU A 21 -7.21 -5.04 -3.37
N LEU A 22 -6.54 -5.66 -4.35
CA LEU A 22 -7.03 -5.77 -5.72
C LEU A 22 -8.39 -6.50 -5.76
N GLY A 23 -8.50 -7.62 -5.04
CA GLY A 23 -9.74 -8.38 -4.93
C GLY A 23 -10.86 -7.56 -4.29
N VAL A 24 -10.60 -6.87 -3.17
CA VAL A 24 -11.57 -5.99 -2.50
C VAL A 24 -12.04 -4.86 -3.42
N TYR A 25 -11.12 -4.19 -4.12
CA TYR A 25 -11.46 -3.17 -5.11
C TYR A 25 -12.41 -3.73 -6.18
N LEU A 26 -12.08 -4.88 -6.77
CA LEU A 26 -12.91 -5.51 -7.80
C LEU A 26 -14.28 -5.94 -7.26
N ILE A 27 -14.35 -6.45 -6.02
CA ILE A 27 -15.64 -6.78 -5.38
C ILE A 27 -16.51 -5.52 -5.29
N ILE A 28 -15.97 -4.43 -4.73
CA ILE A 28 -16.70 -3.17 -4.59
C ILE A 28 -17.15 -2.65 -5.96
N HIS A 29 -16.24 -2.63 -6.93
CA HIS A 29 -16.53 -2.18 -8.29
C HIS A 29 -17.68 -2.97 -8.92
N PHE A 30 -17.60 -4.30 -8.96
CA PHE A 30 -18.64 -5.10 -9.61
C PHE A 30 -19.97 -5.05 -8.85
N LEU A 31 -19.96 -5.07 -7.51
CA LEU A 31 -21.19 -4.95 -6.73
C LEU A 31 -21.86 -3.59 -6.93
N ALA A 32 -21.08 -2.51 -7.04
CA ALA A 32 -21.61 -1.18 -7.34
C ALA A 32 -22.20 -1.09 -8.76
N LEU A 33 -21.74 -1.95 -9.68
CA LEU A 33 -22.21 -2.00 -11.07
C LEU A 33 -23.51 -2.81 -11.25
N VAL A 34 -23.83 -3.74 -10.33
CA VAL A 34 -25.01 -4.62 -10.44
C VAL A 34 -26.32 -3.84 -10.65
N PRO A 35 -26.64 -2.76 -9.89
CA PRO A 35 -27.89 -2.01 -10.07
C PRO A 35 -28.04 -1.39 -11.46
N TYR A 36 -26.91 -1.09 -12.12
CA TYR A 36 -26.85 -0.41 -13.42
C TYR A 36 -26.58 -1.37 -14.58
N ALA A 37 -26.53 -2.68 -14.32
CA ALA A 37 -26.15 -3.69 -15.31
C ALA A 37 -27.04 -3.65 -16.57
N ALA A 38 -28.35 -3.48 -16.38
CA ALA A 38 -29.31 -3.42 -17.47
C ALA A 38 -29.09 -2.17 -18.36
N GLU A 39 -28.99 -1.00 -17.73
CA GLU A 39 -28.80 0.27 -18.44
C GLU A 39 -27.44 0.34 -19.14
N LEU A 40 -26.39 -0.24 -18.56
CA LEU A 40 -25.04 -0.09 -19.09
C LEU A 40 -24.67 -1.16 -20.13
N PHE A 41 -25.21 -2.38 -20.06
CA PHE A 41 -24.67 -3.52 -20.80
C PHE A 41 -25.72 -4.44 -21.45
N SER A 42 -27.00 -4.04 -21.50
CA SER A 42 -28.05 -4.83 -22.15
C SER A 42 -28.70 -4.11 -23.35
N ASP A 43 -29.64 -4.78 -24.00
CA ASP A 43 -30.42 -4.25 -25.12
C ASP A 43 -31.36 -3.11 -24.73
N SER A 44 -31.70 -2.98 -23.44
CA SER A 44 -32.43 -1.83 -22.90
C SER A 44 -31.52 -0.66 -22.51
N GLY A 45 -30.22 -0.74 -22.83
CA GLY A 45 -29.19 0.16 -22.34
C GLY A 45 -28.69 1.22 -23.32
N ILE A 46 -27.59 1.86 -22.95
CA ILE A 46 -26.93 2.97 -23.67
C ILE A 46 -26.59 2.60 -25.12
N LEU A 47 -26.11 1.37 -25.37
CA LEU A 47 -25.77 0.85 -26.70
C LEU A 47 -26.69 -0.32 -27.05
N SER A 48 -27.97 0.00 -27.24
CA SER A 48 -29.00 -0.98 -27.62
C SER A 48 -28.80 -1.52 -29.04
N ASP A 49 -28.31 -0.70 -29.99
CA ASP A 49 -28.00 -1.11 -31.36
C ASP A 49 -26.55 -1.59 -31.51
N LEU A 50 -26.37 -2.89 -31.78
CA LEU A 50 -25.05 -3.52 -31.95
C LEU A 50 -24.32 -3.09 -33.23
N THR A 51 -25.02 -2.57 -34.23
CA THR A 51 -24.39 -2.10 -35.47
C THR A 51 -23.54 -0.85 -35.23
N LEU A 52 -23.85 -0.08 -34.19
CA LEU A 52 -23.10 1.09 -33.74
C LEU A 52 -21.90 0.72 -32.86
N ASN A 53 -21.82 -0.52 -32.38
CA ASN A 53 -20.73 -0.96 -31.52
C ASN A 53 -19.53 -1.45 -32.35
N PRO A 54 -18.35 -0.81 -32.26
CA PRO A 54 -17.19 -1.15 -33.08
C PRO A 54 -16.59 -2.53 -32.78
N PHE A 55 -16.99 -3.19 -31.69
CA PHE A 55 -16.46 -4.48 -31.25
C PHE A 55 -17.41 -5.66 -31.47
N SER A 56 -18.65 -5.42 -31.93
CA SER A 56 -19.72 -6.43 -31.99
C SER A 56 -19.39 -7.65 -32.86
N ALA A 57 -18.50 -7.50 -33.84
CA ALA A 57 -18.07 -8.57 -34.74
C ALA A 57 -16.68 -9.17 -34.43
N SER A 58 -15.94 -8.63 -33.46
CA SER A 58 -14.50 -8.93 -33.29
C SER A 58 -14.13 -9.63 -31.98
N TRP A 59 -15.02 -9.62 -30.99
CA TRP A 59 -14.75 -10.20 -29.66
C TRP A 59 -15.87 -11.15 -29.23
N PRO A 60 -15.57 -12.40 -28.82
CA PRO A 60 -16.57 -13.33 -28.33
C PRO A 60 -17.12 -12.84 -26.98
N ASN A 61 -18.29 -12.24 -27.02
CA ASN A 61 -18.90 -11.57 -25.88
C ASN A 61 -20.34 -12.11 -25.65
N PRO A 62 -20.62 -12.78 -24.52
CA PRO A 62 -21.96 -13.29 -24.22
C PRO A 62 -23.02 -12.18 -24.15
N LEU A 63 -22.64 -10.92 -23.89
CA LEU A 63 -23.55 -9.77 -23.88
C LEU A 63 -24.08 -9.44 -25.27
N PHE A 64 -23.28 -9.66 -26.32
CA PHE A 64 -23.72 -9.48 -27.71
C PHE A 64 -24.65 -10.62 -28.16
N CYS A 65 -24.51 -11.81 -27.58
CA CYS A 65 -25.34 -12.97 -27.91
C CYS A 65 -26.69 -12.94 -27.18
N TRP A 66 -26.67 -12.76 -25.85
CA TRP A 66 -27.87 -12.89 -25.02
C TRP A 66 -28.66 -11.61 -24.86
N ARG A 67 -28.01 -10.46 -25.01
CA ARG A 67 -28.64 -9.13 -25.07
C ARG A 67 -29.82 -8.97 -24.10
N SER A 68 -29.61 -9.24 -22.82
CA SER A 68 -30.68 -9.13 -21.83
C SER A 68 -30.18 -8.61 -20.48
N PRO A 69 -31.03 -7.90 -19.71
CA PRO A 69 -30.68 -7.41 -18.37
C PRO A 69 -30.19 -8.51 -17.42
N ALA A 70 -30.80 -9.69 -17.49
CA ALA A 70 -30.44 -10.83 -16.65
C ALA A 70 -29.05 -11.37 -16.96
N ALA A 71 -28.68 -11.44 -18.25
CA ALA A 71 -27.34 -11.84 -18.68
C ALA A 71 -26.26 -10.87 -18.18
N ALA A 72 -26.50 -9.57 -18.33
CA ALA A 72 -25.59 -8.53 -17.85
C ALA A 72 -25.36 -8.61 -16.33
N SER A 73 -26.45 -8.67 -15.56
CA SER A 73 -26.39 -8.78 -14.10
C SER A 73 -25.67 -10.06 -13.66
N SER A 74 -25.96 -11.19 -14.32
CA SER A 74 -25.33 -12.47 -14.00
C SER A 74 -23.83 -12.46 -14.23
N LEU A 75 -23.34 -11.89 -15.33
CA LEU A 75 -21.90 -11.79 -15.60
C LEU A 75 -21.19 -10.91 -14.56
N ILE A 76 -21.79 -9.79 -14.16
CA ILE A 76 -21.22 -8.91 -13.14
C ILE A 76 -21.18 -9.62 -11.77
N ILE A 77 -22.22 -10.37 -11.40
CA ILE A 77 -22.24 -11.16 -10.17
C ILE A 77 -21.16 -12.26 -10.21
N ILE A 78 -20.99 -12.95 -11.35
CA ILE A 78 -19.92 -13.94 -11.53
C ILE A 78 -18.55 -13.28 -11.34
N ALA A 79 -18.35 -12.07 -11.87
CA ALA A 79 -17.11 -11.32 -11.70
C ALA A 79 -16.87 -10.95 -10.22
N ALA A 80 -17.90 -10.50 -9.50
CA ALA A 80 -17.81 -10.22 -8.06
C ALA A 80 -17.40 -11.48 -7.26
N LEU A 81 -18.00 -12.64 -7.56
CA LEU A 81 -17.63 -13.92 -6.94
C LEU A 81 -16.21 -14.36 -7.29
N ALA A 82 -15.77 -14.14 -8.53
CA ALA A 82 -14.39 -14.38 -8.93
C ALA A 82 -13.41 -13.45 -8.20
N ALA A 83 -13.78 -12.20 -7.95
CA ALA A 83 -13.00 -11.25 -7.17
C ALA A 83 -12.88 -11.66 -5.69
N VAL A 84 -13.94 -12.20 -5.09
CA VAL A 84 -13.87 -12.84 -3.74
C VAL A 84 -12.87 -13.98 -3.74
N LYS A 85 -12.95 -14.90 -4.72
CA LYS A 85 -12.00 -16.02 -4.84
C LYS A 85 -10.56 -15.55 -5.02
N LEU A 86 -10.34 -14.51 -5.84
CA LEU A 86 -9.04 -13.85 -6.01
C LEU A 86 -8.53 -13.28 -4.67
N SER A 87 -9.39 -12.60 -3.90
CA SER A 87 -9.08 -11.99 -2.61
C SER A 87 -8.81 -13.01 -1.49
N CYS A 88 -9.42 -14.19 -1.55
CA CYS A 88 -9.10 -15.31 -0.65
C CYS A 88 -7.93 -16.16 -1.16
N GLY A 89 -7.53 -15.98 -2.42
CA GLY A 89 -6.45 -16.74 -3.06
C GLY A 89 -6.87 -18.16 -3.45
N TRP A 90 -8.18 -18.40 -3.50
CA TRP A 90 -8.75 -19.67 -3.92
C TRP A 90 -8.89 -19.70 -5.44
N HIS A 91 -8.30 -20.70 -6.10
CA HIS A 91 -8.22 -20.78 -7.58
C HIS A 91 -7.82 -19.44 -8.22
N ARG A 92 -6.81 -18.76 -7.65
CA ARG A 92 -6.41 -17.39 -8.01
C ARG A 92 -6.21 -17.19 -9.52
N LYS A 93 -5.53 -18.12 -10.18
CA LYS A 93 -5.25 -18.01 -11.63
C LYS A 93 -6.53 -18.11 -12.46
N LEU A 94 -7.39 -19.08 -12.16
CA LEU A 94 -8.68 -19.21 -12.85
C LEU A 94 -9.56 -17.97 -12.61
N SER A 95 -9.60 -17.47 -11.38
CA SER A 95 -10.33 -16.25 -11.04
C SER A 95 -9.82 -15.05 -11.84
N ALA A 96 -8.51 -14.88 -11.98
CA ALA A 96 -7.93 -13.82 -12.80
C ALA A 96 -8.28 -13.96 -14.29
N VAL A 97 -8.32 -15.18 -14.86
CA VAL A 97 -8.77 -15.41 -16.24
C VAL A 97 -10.24 -15.00 -16.41
N ILE A 98 -11.12 -15.44 -15.51
CA ILE A 98 -12.54 -15.09 -15.52
C ILE A 98 -12.71 -13.56 -15.45
N LEU A 99 -11.98 -12.92 -14.54
CA LEU A 99 -12.03 -11.47 -14.36
C LEU A 99 -11.56 -10.73 -15.61
N ILE A 100 -10.43 -11.11 -16.22
CA ILE A 100 -9.95 -10.50 -17.48
C ILE A 100 -11.00 -10.66 -18.58
N PHE A 101 -11.58 -11.85 -18.72
CA PHE A 101 -12.57 -12.12 -19.74
C PHE A 101 -13.83 -11.26 -19.56
N ILE A 102 -14.41 -11.24 -18.34
CA ILE A 102 -15.61 -10.45 -18.07
C ILE A 102 -15.32 -8.95 -18.17
N TRP A 103 -14.17 -8.48 -17.68
CA TRP A 103 -13.75 -7.08 -17.81
C TRP A 103 -13.67 -6.64 -19.28
N SER A 104 -13.11 -7.49 -20.14
CA SER A 104 -13.08 -7.26 -21.59
C SER A 104 -14.48 -7.29 -22.22
N CYS A 105 -15.35 -8.19 -21.77
CA CYS A 105 -16.75 -8.25 -22.22
C CYS A 105 -17.52 -6.97 -21.85
N LEU A 106 -17.35 -6.45 -20.63
CA LEU A 106 -18.00 -5.21 -20.21
C LEU A 106 -17.48 -4.01 -21.03
N PHE A 107 -16.17 -3.90 -21.22
CA PHE A 107 -15.58 -2.83 -22.03
C PHE A 107 -16.03 -2.87 -23.49
N THR A 108 -16.02 -4.05 -24.12
CA THR A 108 -16.46 -4.18 -25.51
C THR A 108 -17.96 -3.97 -25.64
N ALA A 109 -18.76 -4.39 -24.66
CA ALA A 109 -20.21 -4.14 -24.64
C ALA A 109 -20.53 -2.64 -24.52
N ASN A 110 -19.77 -1.91 -23.70
CA ASN A 110 -19.92 -0.47 -23.53
C ASN A 110 -18.56 0.24 -23.49
N PRO A 111 -18.04 0.69 -24.65
CA PRO A 111 -16.76 1.38 -24.72
C PRO A 111 -16.74 2.74 -24.00
N PHE A 112 -17.89 3.32 -23.66
CA PHE A 112 -17.95 4.61 -22.94
C PHE A 112 -17.48 4.52 -21.49
N ILE A 113 -17.34 3.32 -20.93
CA ILE A 113 -16.72 3.14 -19.60
C ILE A 113 -15.20 3.35 -19.64
N ALA A 114 -14.61 3.53 -20.82
CA ALA A 114 -13.18 3.70 -21.04
C ALA A 114 -12.56 4.69 -20.06
N ASN A 115 -11.60 4.21 -19.28
CA ASN A 115 -10.73 5.07 -18.50
C ASN A 115 -9.33 4.46 -18.43
N PRO A 116 -8.27 5.28 -18.22
CA PRO A 116 -6.88 4.80 -18.23
C PRO A 116 -6.60 3.63 -17.27
N SER A 117 -7.31 3.54 -16.15
CA SER A 117 -7.07 2.51 -15.14
C SER A 117 -7.50 1.12 -15.57
N LEU A 118 -8.49 0.99 -16.48
CA LEU A 118 -9.02 -0.30 -16.91
C LEU A 118 -7.94 -1.20 -17.50
N GLY A 119 -7.08 -0.63 -18.36
CA GLY A 119 -5.97 -1.35 -18.98
C GLY A 119 -4.96 -1.83 -17.94
N TYR A 120 -4.70 -1.02 -16.90
CA TYR A 120 -3.78 -1.39 -15.83
C TYR A 120 -4.34 -2.44 -14.87
N ILE A 121 -5.64 -2.40 -14.57
CA ILE A 121 -6.29 -3.49 -13.81
C ILE A 121 -6.21 -4.80 -14.60
N GLY A 122 -6.50 -4.78 -15.90
CA GLY A 122 -6.33 -5.93 -16.79
C GLY A 122 -4.89 -6.45 -16.81
N LEU A 123 -3.91 -5.55 -16.90
CA LEU A 123 -2.48 -5.88 -16.81
C LEU A 123 -2.13 -6.55 -15.47
N LEU A 124 -2.58 -5.98 -14.34
CA LEU A 124 -2.32 -6.52 -13.02
C LEU A 124 -2.91 -7.93 -12.86
N LEU A 125 -4.14 -8.15 -13.34
CA LEU A 125 -4.76 -9.48 -13.39
C LEU A 125 -3.95 -10.45 -14.25
N ALA A 126 -3.51 -10.04 -15.44
CA ALA A 126 -2.68 -10.86 -16.32
C ALA A 126 -1.34 -11.22 -15.68
N LEU A 127 -0.68 -10.25 -15.04
CA LEU A 127 0.55 -10.47 -14.29
C LEU A 127 0.35 -11.46 -13.14
N THR A 128 -0.82 -11.49 -12.50
CA THR A 128 -1.10 -12.50 -11.48
C THR A 128 -1.06 -13.93 -12.03
N LEU A 129 -1.38 -14.17 -13.31
CA LEU A 129 -1.31 -15.49 -13.93
C LEU A 129 0.13 -16.04 -13.97
N CYS A 130 1.10 -15.14 -14.16
CA CYS A 130 2.53 -15.46 -14.20
C CYS A 130 3.11 -15.79 -12.81
N ILE A 131 2.44 -15.36 -11.74
CA ILE A 131 2.91 -15.58 -10.37
C ILE A 131 2.52 -17.00 -9.91
N PRO A 132 3.44 -17.81 -9.38
CA PRO A 132 3.13 -19.15 -8.87
C PRO A 132 2.12 -19.09 -7.72
N ALA A 133 1.31 -20.14 -7.59
CA ALA A 133 0.38 -20.28 -6.46
C ALA A 133 1.11 -20.77 -5.20
N GLY A 134 0.56 -20.47 -4.03
CA GLY A 134 1.06 -20.92 -2.74
C GLY A 134 1.65 -19.82 -1.88
N GLU A 135 1.33 -18.55 -2.16
CA GLU A 135 1.60 -17.46 -1.24
C GLU A 135 0.82 -17.61 0.08
N LYS A 136 1.30 -16.98 1.15
CA LYS A 136 0.62 -16.90 2.46
C LYS A 136 -0.82 -16.43 2.35
N ILE A 137 -1.62 -16.92 3.29
CA ILE A 137 -3.07 -16.65 3.40
C ILE A 137 -3.79 -17.13 2.13
N THR A 138 -3.56 -18.40 1.79
CA THR A 138 -4.26 -19.13 0.72
C THR A 138 -4.48 -20.58 1.17
N PRO A 139 -5.48 -21.29 0.63
CA PRO A 139 -5.73 -22.70 0.97
C PRO A 139 -4.56 -23.65 0.61
N SER A 140 -3.69 -23.25 -0.32
CA SER A 140 -2.59 -24.08 -0.86
C SER A 140 -1.21 -23.48 -0.60
N ALA A 141 -1.03 -22.80 0.53
CA ALA A 141 0.22 -22.14 0.90
C ALA A 141 1.43 -23.09 0.84
N LYS A 142 2.54 -22.64 0.26
CA LYS A 142 3.79 -23.38 0.07
C LYS A 142 4.98 -22.55 0.54
N SER A 143 5.95 -23.19 1.19
CA SER A 143 7.17 -22.53 1.68
C SER A 143 8.09 -21.99 0.56
N SER A 144 7.97 -22.51 -0.66
CA SER A 144 8.87 -22.21 -1.79
C SER A 144 8.37 -21.11 -2.74
N TRP A 145 7.35 -20.34 -2.35
CA TRP A 145 6.81 -19.26 -3.19
C TRP A 145 7.86 -18.20 -3.55
N TYR A 146 7.78 -17.67 -4.77
CA TYR A 146 8.64 -16.58 -5.23
C TYR A 146 7.93 -15.65 -6.21
N MET A 147 8.42 -14.41 -6.32
CA MET A 147 8.00 -13.46 -7.36
C MET A 147 8.94 -13.56 -8.57
N PRO A 148 8.46 -13.95 -9.77
CA PRO A 148 9.26 -13.91 -10.99
C PRO A 148 9.69 -12.48 -11.30
N ALA A 149 10.97 -12.26 -11.64
CA ALA A 149 11.51 -10.91 -11.87
C ALA A 149 10.78 -10.13 -12.97
N MET A 150 10.34 -10.81 -14.03
CA MET A 150 9.60 -10.19 -15.14
C MET A 150 8.37 -9.40 -14.68
N VAL A 151 7.69 -9.86 -13.62
CA VAL A 151 6.36 -9.36 -13.25
C VAL A 151 6.41 -7.90 -12.78
N PRO A 152 7.19 -7.54 -11.75
CA PRO A 152 7.33 -6.14 -11.36
C PRO A 152 8.01 -5.30 -12.44
N TRP A 153 8.90 -5.87 -13.26
CA TRP A 153 9.54 -5.16 -14.37
C TRP A 153 8.53 -4.73 -15.44
N VAL A 154 7.64 -5.64 -15.87
CA VAL A 154 6.58 -5.33 -16.84
C VAL A 154 5.62 -4.29 -16.28
N ALA A 155 5.21 -4.41 -15.02
CA ALA A 155 4.36 -3.41 -14.38
C ALA A 155 5.02 -2.02 -14.38
N TRP A 156 6.31 -1.93 -14.03
CA TRP A 156 7.08 -0.69 -14.08
C TRP A 156 7.20 -0.13 -15.49
N ALA A 157 7.54 -0.96 -16.47
CA ALA A 157 7.70 -0.53 -17.86
C ALA A 157 6.39 0.02 -18.43
N MET A 158 5.27 -0.67 -18.18
CA MET A 158 3.95 -0.23 -18.67
C MET A 158 3.42 0.99 -17.94
N MET A 159 3.68 1.12 -16.64
CA MET A 159 3.38 2.35 -15.91
C MET A 159 4.19 3.53 -16.46
N ALA A 160 5.48 3.33 -16.72
CA ALA A 160 6.36 4.38 -17.19
C ALA A 160 6.04 4.84 -18.62
N ILE A 161 5.81 3.90 -19.53
CA ILE A 161 5.40 4.21 -20.90
C ILE A 161 4.05 4.91 -20.89
N GLY A 162 3.06 4.40 -20.17
CA GLY A 162 1.72 4.99 -20.21
C GLY A 162 1.64 6.38 -19.59
N TYR A 163 2.40 6.68 -18.53
CA TYR A 163 2.48 8.05 -18.02
C TYR A 163 3.14 9.02 -18.98
N SER A 164 4.33 8.69 -19.50
CA SER A 164 5.01 9.54 -20.46
C SER A 164 4.22 9.72 -21.75
N PHE A 165 3.53 8.67 -22.22
CA PHE A 165 2.63 8.76 -23.35
C PHE A 165 1.41 9.63 -23.07
N SER A 166 0.80 9.51 -21.87
CA SER A 166 -0.31 10.37 -21.46
C SER A 166 0.08 11.85 -21.42
N GLY A 167 1.25 12.16 -20.84
CA GLY A 167 1.79 13.52 -20.81
C GLY A 167 2.12 14.04 -22.21
N TRP A 168 2.70 13.20 -23.07
CA TRP A 168 2.97 13.55 -24.46
C TRP A 168 1.69 13.92 -25.22
N LEU A 169 0.61 13.15 -25.09
CA LEU A 169 -0.67 13.47 -25.74
C LEU A 169 -1.28 14.79 -25.25
N LYS A 170 -1.03 15.15 -23.98
CA LYS A 170 -1.52 16.42 -23.41
C LYS A 170 -0.79 17.65 -23.96
N LEU A 171 0.40 17.51 -24.54
CA LEU A 171 1.08 18.62 -25.24
C LEU A 171 0.30 19.12 -26.45
N SER A 172 -0.60 18.31 -27.00
CA SER A 172 -1.50 18.73 -28.08
C SER A 172 -2.76 19.45 -27.60
N SER A 173 -2.96 19.58 -26.28
CA SER A 173 -4.16 20.19 -25.69
C SER A 173 -3.91 21.65 -25.28
N PRO A 174 -4.67 22.62 -25.81
CA PRO A 174 -4.47 24.04 -25.49
C PRO A 174 -4.53 24.36 -24.00
N SER A 175 -5.43 23.72 -23.24
CA SER A 175 -5.59 23.99 -21.80
C SER A 175 -4.40 23.51 -20.97
N TRP A 176 -3.68 22.48 -21.42
CA TRP A 176 -2.45 22.02 -20.77
C TRP A 176 -1.27 22.94 -21.08
N LEU A 177 -1.21 23.48 -22.30
CA LEU A 177 -0.18 24.45 -22.69
C LEU A 177 -0.38 25.80 -22.00
N SER A 178 -1.61 26.31 -21.93
CA SER A 178 -1.93 27.58 -21.26
C SER A 178 -1.84 27.50 -19.73
N GLY A 179 -1.87 26.29 -19.16
CA GLY A 179 -1.85 26.05 -17.71
C GLY A 179 -3.24 25.99 -17.07
N ASP A 180 -4.31 26.14 -17.85
CA ASP A 180 -5.70 26.24 -17.34
C ASP A 180 -6.33 24.87 -17.03
N ALA A 181 -5.71 23.76 -17.44
CA ALA A 181 -6.32 22.43 -17.34
C ALA A 181 -6.77 22.07 -15.91
N LEU A 182 -5.96 22.33 -14.88
CA LEU A 182 -6.35 22.04 -13.50
C LEU A 182 -7.54 22.89 -13.03
N ALA A 183 -7.56 24.18 -13.38
CA ALA A 183 -8.67 25.07 -13.04
C ALA A 183 -9.98 24.60 -13.69
N GLN A 184 -9.94 24.25 -14.98
CA GLN A 184 -11.09 23.70 -15.71
C GLN A 184 -11.59 22.38 -15.09
N VAL A 185 -10.67 21.52 -14.63
CA VAL A 185 -11.01 20.27 -13.93
C VAL A 185 -11.68 20.55 -12.58
N LEU A 186 -11.23 21.55 -11.84
CA LEU A 186 -11.84 21.95 -10.56
C LEU A 186 -13.22 22.60 -10.74
N GLU A 187 -13.46 23.28 -11.85
CA GLU A 187 -14.75 23.88 -12.18
C GLU A 187 -15.74 22.87 -12.79
N ASN A 188 -15.26 21.71 -13.23
CA ASN A 188 -16.06 20.67 -13.85
C ASN A 188 -17.18 20.16 -12.90
N PRO A 189 -18.38 19.83 -13.41
CA PRO A 189 -19.46 19.24 -12.59
C PRO A 189 -19.08 17.94 -11.88
N LEU A 190 -18.09 17.20 -12.38
CA LEU A 190 -17.57 15.98 -11.76
C LEU A 190 -16.60 16.27 -10.60
N ALA A 191 -16.27 17.53 -10.31
CA ALA A 191 -15.48 17.87 -9.14
C ALA A 191 -16.33 17.80 -7.86
N ARG A 192 -15.82 17.13 -6.83
CA ARG A 192 -16.50 16.94 -5.54
C ARG A 192 -16.74 18.31 -4.87
N PRO A 193 -17.97 18.62 -4.43
CA PRO A 193 -18.27 19.89 -3.76
C PRO A 193 -17.81 19.86 -2.30
N ASN A 194 -16.50 19.86 -2.06
CA ASN A 194 -15.89 19.80 -0.73
C ASN A 194 -14.94 20.97 -0.44
N THR A 195 -14.47 21.04 0.81
CA THR A 195 -13.60 22.11 1.30
C THR A 195 -12.24 22.15 0.61
N LEU A 196 -11.71 20.99 0.19
CA LEU A 196 -10.44 20.91 -0.53
C LEU A 196 -10.57 21.56 -1.91
N ARG A 197 -11.64 21.26 -2.65
CA ARG A 197 -11.93 21.91 -3.94
C ARG A 197 -12.05 23.43 -3.79
N SER A 198 -12.82 23.91 -2.80
CA SER A 198 -12.97 25.35 -2.58
C SER A 198 -11.65 26.02 -2.20
N LEU A 199 -10.81 25.35 -1.41
CA LEU A 199 -9.48 25.85 -1.07
C LEU A 199 -8.59 25.95 -2.31
N LEU A 200 -8.58 24.93 -3.17
CA LEU A 200 -7.82 24.94 -4.41
C LEU A 200 -8.29 26.06 -5.36
N LEU A 201 -9.60 26.27 -5.49
CA LEU A 201 -10.17 27.37 -6.29
C LEU A 201 -9.91 28.76 -5.70
N SER A 202 -9.65 28.87 -4.39
CA SER A 202 -9.27 30.13 -3.75
C SER A 202 -7.80 30.52 -3.95
N LEU A 203 -6.98 29.61 -4.49
CA LEU A 203 -5.58 29.91 -4.78
C LEU A 203 -5.46 30.89 -5.96
N PRO A 204 -4.41 31.73 -5.99
CA PRO A 204 -4.11 32.54 -7.17
C PRO A 204 -3.97 31.67 -8.43
N ALA A 205 -4.48 32.17 -9.56
CA ALA A 205 -4.46 31.45 -10.84
C ALA A 205 -3.06 30.98 -11.24
N GLU A 206 -2.01 31.76 -10.93
CA GLU A 206 -0.62 31.41 -11.22
C GLU A 206 -0.15 30.14 -10.49
N ILE A 207 -0.67 29.87 -9.28
CA ILE A 207 -0.37 28.63 -8.56
C ILE A 207 -1.02 27.43 -9.26
N LEU A 208 -2.27 27.58 -9.74
CA LEU A 208 -2.96 26.53 -10.48
C LEU A 208 -2.29 26.25 -11.83
N LYS A 209 -1.83 27.28 -12.54
CA LYS A 209 -1.04 27.13 -13.78
C LYS A 209 0.27 26.39 -13.53
N LEU A 210 1.01 26.79 -12.49
CA LEU A 210 2.23 26.10 -12.11
C LEU A 210 1.96 24.63 -11.77
N ALA A 211 0.89 24.33 -11.02
CA ALA A 211 0.49 22.96 -10.71
C ALA A 211 0.16 22.16 -11.98
N THR A 212 -0.58 22.74 -12.94
CA THR A 212 -0.86 22.12 -14.25
C THR A 212 0.44 21.74 -14.96
N TRP A 213 1.39 22.67 -15.08
CA TRP A 213 2.66 22.42 -15.76
C TRP A 213 3.57 21.43 -15.01
N LEU A 214 3.56 21.46 -13.67
CA LEU A 214 4.30 20.48 -12.87
C LEU A 214 3.72 19.07 -13.03
N THR A 215 2.40 18.92 -13.09
CA THR A 215 1.74 17.64 -13.41
C THR A 215 2.12 17.16 -14.80
N LEU A 216 2.05 18.04 -15.82
CA LEU A 216 2.43 17.72 -17.18
C LEU A 216 3.90 17.30 -17.29
N ALA A 217 4.80 18.04 -16.65
CA ALA A 217 6.22 17.72 -16.59
C ALA A 217 6.48 16.38 -15.89
N ALA A 218 5.79 16.10 -14.78
CA ALA A 218 5.91 14.84 -14.06
C ALA A 218 5.47 13.64 -14.92
N GLU A 219 4.38 13.78 -15.69
CA GLU A 219 3.93 12.74 -16.61
C GLU A 219 4.93 12.51 -17.74
N ILE A 220 5.33 13.56 -18.47
CA ILE A 220 6.28 13.46 -19.59
C ILE A 220 7.61 12.86 -19.12
N LEU A 221 8.16 13.39 -18.02
CA LEU A 221 9.45 13.00 -17.48
C LEU A 221 9.40 11.69 -16.68
N PHE A 222 8.23 11.04 -16.55
CA PHE A 222 8.11 9.83 -15.75
C PHE A 222 9.10 8.74 -16.21
N LEU A 223 9.13 8.43 -17.51
CA LEU A 223 10.02 7.42 -18.09
C LEU A 223 11.51 7.74 -17.86
N PRO A 224 12.07 8.90 -18.25
CA PRO A 224 13.47 9.19 -18.00
C PRO A 224 13.82 9.22 -16.50
N LEU A 225 12.93 9.77 -15.66
CA LEU A 225 13.16 9.83 -14.21
C LEU A 225 13.04 8.45 -13.55
N CYS A 226 12.22 7.52 -14.05
CA CYS A 226 12.12 6.20 -13.45
C CYS A 226 13.34 5.30 -13.77
N LEU A 227 14.15 5.62 -14.78
CA LEU A 227 15.36 4.86 -15.09
C LEU A 227 16.40 4.99 -13.98
N SER A 228 16.55 6.17 -13.38
CA SER A 228 17.48 6.41 -12.27
C SER A 228 16.93 5.92 -10.93
N LYS A 229 17.74 5.13 -10.21
CA LYS A 229 17.38 4.57 -8.89
C LYS A 229 17.09 5.64 -7.84
N LYS A 230 17.73 6.82 -7.94
CA LYS A 230 17.60 7.91 -6.97
C LYS A 230 16.27 8.66 -7.14
N SER A 231 15.79 8.82 -8.38
CA SER A 231 14.55 9.55 -8.69
C SER A 231 13.30 8.69 -8.65
N ARG A 232 13.41 7.36 -8.83
CA ARG A 232 12.28 6.39 -8.71
C ARG A 232 11.33 6.64 -7.54
N PRO A 233 11.79 6.72 -6.27
CA PRO A 233 10.86 6.94 -5.15
C PRO A 233 10.12 8.26 -5.26
N TRP A 234 10.79 9.32 -5.73
CA TRP A 234 10.21 10.65 -5.83
C TRP A 234 9.18 10.74 -6.94
N ILE A 235 9.49 10.27 -8.15
CA ILE A 235 8.53 10.31 -9.25
C ILE A 235 7.33 9.41 -9.00
N TRP A 236 7.55 8.24 -8.38
CA TRP A 236 6.45 7.37 -7.93
C TRP A 236 5.58 8.05 -6.87
N LEU A 237 6.21 8.73 -5.89
CA LEU A 237 5.49 9.44 -4.84
C LEU A 237 4.68 10.59 -5.42
N THR A 238 5.25 11.40 -6.31
CA THR A 238 4.55 12.49 -7.00
C THR A 238 3.29 11.99 -7.70
N MET A 239 3.39 10.91 -8.50
CA MET A 239 2.23 10.36 -9.19
C MET A 239 1.21 9.72 -8.24
N THR A 240 1.69 9.08 -7.17
CA THR A 240 0.80 8.52 -6.13
C THR A 240 0.01 9.64 -5.43
N LEU A 241 0.68 10.72 -5.03
CA LEU A 241 0.04 11.88 -4.40
C LEU A 241 -0.93 12.59 -5.34
N MET A 242 -0.58 12.68 -6.63
CA MET A 242 -1.49 13.19 -7.66
C MET A 242 -2.78 12.36 -7.70
N HIS A 243 -2.70 11.02 -7.77
CA HIS A 243 -3.89 10.17 -7.77
C HIS A 243 -4.69 10.24 -6.47
N ILE A 244 -4.03 10.32 -5.32
CA ILE A 244 -4.71 10.55 -4.04
C ILE A 244 -5.46 11.89 -4.10
N GLY A 245 -4.83 12.95 -4.61
CA GLY A 245 -5.47 14.25 -4.83
C GLY A 245 -6.71 14.15 -5.72
N ILE A 246 -6.61 13.44 -6.84
CA ILE A 246 -7.75 13.23 -7.75
C ILE A 246 -8.91 12.50 -7.05
N VAL A 247 -8.66 11.47 -6.23
CA VAL A 247 -9.72 10.78 -5.46
C VAL A 247 -10.51 11.76 -4.59
N PHE A 248 -9.82 12.70 -3.94
CA PHE A 248 -10.45 13.68 -3.05
C PHE A 248 -11.08 14.87 -3.78
N VAL A 249 -10.69 15.14 -5.02
CA VAL A 249 -11.16 16.31 -5.78
C VAL A 249 -12.20 15.94 -6.82
N ILE A 250 -12.13 14.76 -7.43
CA ILE A 250 -12.98 14.34 -8.56
C ILE A 250 -13.86 13.16 -8.13
N ASP A 251 -15.14 13.21 -8.52
CA ASP A 251 -16.15 12.21 -8.17
C ASP A 251 -16.04 10.92 -9.00
N PHE A 252 -15.03 10.84 -9.86
CA PHE A 252 -14.69 9.68 -10.66
C PHE A 252 -13.51 8.90 -10.04
N ALA A 253 -13.74 8.34 -8.84
CA ALA A 253 -12.69 7.71 -8.04
C ALA A 253 -12.12 6.41 -8.67
N ASP A 254 -12.88 5.75 -9.54
CA ASP A 254 -12.50 4.45 -10.11
C ASP A 254 -11.19 4.50 -10.91
N LEU A 255 -11.02 5.59 -11.69
CA LEU A 255 -9.76 5.89 -12.40
C LEU A 255 -8.56 5.89 -11.45
N SER A 256 -8.64 6.66 -10.36
CA SER A 256 -7.51 6.84 -9.47
C SER A 256 -7.30 5.63 -8.56
N CYS A 257 -8.35 4.93 -8.14
CA CYS A 257 -8.23 3.69 -7.37
C CYS A 257 -7.46 2.61 -8.14
N GLY A 258 -7.77 2.39 -9.42
CA GLY A 258 -7.04 1.43 -10.24
C GLY A 258 -5.57 1.80 -10.46
N MET A 259 -5.29 3.10 -10.63
CA MET A 259 -3.91 3.59 -10.70
C MET A 259 -3.18 3.44 -9.36
N LEU A 260 -3.81 3.70 -8.23
CA LEU A 260 -3.20 3.51 -6.91
C LEU A 260 -2.86 2.04 -6.64
N LEU A 261 -3.65 1.09 -7.14
CA LEU A 261 -3.30 -0.34 -7.08
C LEU A 261 -2.05 -0.65 -7.91
N LEU A 262 -1.87 -0.04 -9.09
CA LEU A 262 -0.64 -0.15 -9.86
C LEU A 262 0.57 0.43 -9.11
N HIS A 263 0.40 1.57 -8.42
CA HIS A 263 1.46 2.18 -7.61
C HIS A 263 1.82 1.28 -6.44
N LEU A 264 0.82 0.77 -5.72
CA LEU A 264 1.00 -0.19 -4.64
C LEU A 264 1.74 -1.45 -5.13
N PHE A 265 1.40 -1.96 -6.31
CA PHE A 265 2.07 -3.11 -6.90
C PHE A 265 3.54 -2.82 -7.23
N THR A 266 3.84 -1.63 -7.73
CA THR A 266 5.18 -1.23 -8.18
C THR A 266 6.06 -0.69 -7.05
N PHE A 267 5.50 -0.45 -5.86
CA PHE A 267 6.21 0.02 -4.67
C PHE A 267 7.39 -0.89 -4.28
N GLN A 268 8.53 -0.27 -3.99
CA GLN A 268 9.76 -0.98 -3.59
C GLN A 268 10.11 -0.65 -2.14
N THR A 269 10.17 -1.67 -1.28
CA THR A 269 10.53 -1.50 0.14
C THR A 269 11.95 -0.97 0.33
N SER A 270 12.82 -1.08 -0.68
CA SER A 270 14.17 -0.51 -0.64
C SER A 270 14.19 1.01 -0.57
N TRP A 271 13.09 1.70 -0.92
CA TRP A 271 12.99 3.15 -0.79
C TRP A 271 12.86 3.62 0.66
N LEU A 272 12.45 2.73 1.55
CA LEU A 272 12.37 2.96 2.99
C LEU A 272 13.34 1.97 3.67
N PRO A 273 14.66 2.17 3.57
CA PRO A 273 15.63 1.22 4.12
C PRO A 273 15.54 1.16 5.65
N ALA A 274 15.85 -0.02 6.21
CA ALA A 274 16.11 -0.14 7.64
C ALA A 274 17.37 0.66 8.00
N ARG A 275 17.38 1.25 9.19
CA ARG A 275 18.49 2.02 9.73
C ARG A 275 19.30 1.10 10.62
N LYS A 276 20.52 0.80 10.17
CA LYS A 276 21.46 -0.03 10.89
C LYS A 276 22.15 0.80 11.97
N PRO A 277 22.55 0.16 13.09
CA PRO A 277 23.35 0.84 14.09
C PRO A 277 24.73 1.21 13.55
N VAL A 278 25.37 2.19 14.20
CA VAL A 278 26.70 2.70 13.83
C VAL A 278 27.80 1.80 14.41
N GLY A 279 28.72 1.34 13.56
CA GLY A 279 29.81 0.46 14.00
C GLY A 279 29.30 -0.83 14.64
N ASP A 280 29.82 -1.15 15.83
CA ASP A 280 29.45 -2.33 16.62
C ASP A 280 28.29 -2.09 17.60
N ALA A 281 27.67 -0.91 17.53
CA ALA A 281 26.55 -0.56 18.41
C ALA A 281 25.28 -1.39 18.09
N ARG A 282 24.32 -1.37 19.00
CA ARG A 282 23.03 -2.07 18.85
C ARG A 282 21.86 -1.15 19.11
N HIS A 283 20.75 -1.33 18.39
CA HIS A 283 19.46 -0.76 18.79
C HIS A 283 18.79 -1.75 19.74
N ILE A 284 18.65 -1.41 21.02
CA ILE A 284 18.11 -2.30 22.04
C ILE A 284 16.75 -1.78 22.49
N LEU A 285 15.69 -2.55 22.22
CA LEU A 285 14.34 -2.29 22.69
C LEU A 285 14.04 -3.13 23.93
N PHE A 286 13.99 -2.46 25.07
CA PHE A 286 13.55 -3.01 26.33
C PHE A 286 12.02 -3.06 26.37
N ILE A 287 11.47 -4.21 26.73
CA ILE A 287 10.04 -4.43 26.89
C ILE A 287 9.73 -5.11 28.22
N ASP A 288 8.51 -4.94 28.71
CA ASP A 288 8.05 -5.65 29.91
C ASP A 288 8.03 -7.17 29.67
N GLY A 289 8.95 -7.89 30.32
CA GLY A 289 9.16 -9.33 30.17
C GLY A 289 8.05 -10.16 30.80
N GLU A 290 7.23 -9.60 31.69
CA GLU A 290 6.14 -10.31 32.37
C GLU A 290 4.78 -10.15 31.67
N CYS A 291 4.68 -9.21 30.73
CA CYS A 291 3.44 -8.84 30.06
C CYS A 291 3.27 -9.57 28.71
N LEU A 292 2.23 -10.39 28.57
CA LEU A 292 1.96 -11.12 27.33
C LEU A 292 1.70 -10.21 26.12
N PHE A 293 1.07 -9.06 26.32
CA PHE A 293 0.89 -8.06 25.26
C PHE A 293 2.22 -7.47 24.78
N CYS A 294 3.14 -7.16 25.71
CA CYS A 294 4.46 -6.62 25.39
C CYS A 294 5.31 -7.67 24.66
N GLN A 295 5.32 -8.91 25.15
CA GLN A 295 5.99 -10.03 24.46
C GLN A 295 5.42 -10.26 23.05
N GLY A 296 4.09 -10.22 22.91
CA GLY A 296 3.41 -10.33 21.62
C GLY A 296 3.79 -9.20 20.64
N SER A 297 3.91 -7.97 21.16
CA SER A 297 4.37 -6.80 20.40
C SER A 297 5.83 -6.96 19.97
N GLY A 298 6.71 -7.46 20.85
CA GLY A 298 8.10 -7.80 20.51
C GLY A 298 8.17 -8.84 19.39
N LYS A 299 7.43 -9.95 19.50
CA LYS A 299 7.33 -10.98 18.44
C LYS A 299 6.83 -10.38 17.11
N PHE A 300 5.88 -9.46 17.16
CA PHE A 300 5.39 -8.77 15.97
C PHE A 300 6.48 -7.89 15.34
N LEU A 301 7.20 -7.11 16.13
CA LEU A 301 8.34 -6.31 15.66
C LEU A 301 9.44 -7.19 15.06
N THR A 302 9.79 -8.32 15.67
CA THR A 302 10.75 -9.29 15.11
C THR A 302 10.31 -9.77 13.73
N LYS A 303 9.00 -10.01 13.51
CA LYS A 303 8.44 -10.39 12.20
C LYS A 303 8.48 -9.27 11.18
N LEU A 304 8.46 -8.01 11.59
CA LEU A 304 8.59 -6.83 10.72
C LEU A 304 10.05 -6.54 10.38
N ASP A 305 10.95 -6.73 11.35
CA ASP A 305 12.37 -6.48 11.24
C ASP A 305 13.12 -7.57 10.46
N ARG A 306 12.98 -7.49 9.14
CA ARG A 306 13.64 -8.40 8.18
C ARG A 306 15.15 -8.23 8.10
N GLN A 307 15.68 -7.08 8.55
CA GLN A 307 17.11 -6.80 8.49
C GLN A 307 17.81 -7.04 9.84
N ALA A 308 17.05 -7.47 10.86
CA ALA A 308 17.54 -7.75 12.20
C ALA A 308 18.29 -6.56 12.83
N VAL A 309 17.77 -5.34 12.63
CA VAL A 309 18.39 -4.13 13.20
C VAL A 309 18.08 -3.94 14.69
N LEU A 310 16.96 -4.47 15.18
CA LEU A 310 16.54 -4.39 16.58
C LEU A 310 16.96 -5.64 17.37
N HIS A 311 17.52 -5.38 18.55
CA HIS A 311 17.69 -6.33 19.64
C HIS A 311 16.62 -6.07 20.70
N PHE A 312 16.25 -7.08 21.46
CA PHE A 312 15.23 -6.97 22.49
C PHE A 312 15.78 -7.48 23.82
N ALA A 313 15.41 -6.82 24.91
CA ALA A 313 15.77 -7.23 26.27
C ALA A 313 14.55 -7.07 27.19
N PRO A 314 14.37 -7.92 28.20
CA PRO A 314 13.35 -7.67 29.22
C PRO A 314 13.79 -6.52 30.14
N LEU A 315 12.84 -5.68 30.57
CA LEU A 315 13.10 -4.62 31.56
C LEU A 315 13.58 -5.16 32.92
N GLN A 316 13.20 -6.40 33.23
CA GLN A 316 13.61 -7.14 34.43
C GLN A 316 14.94 -7.88 34.26
N GLY A 317 15.61 -7.76 33.11
CA GLY A 317 16.81 -8.50 32.73
C GLY A 317 18.13 -7.89 33.18
N GLU A 318 19.22 -8.64 32.98
CA GLU A 318 20.59 -8.22 33.31
C GLU A 318 21.03 -7.04 32.43
N THR A 319 20.73 -7.09 31.13
CA THR A 319 21.06 -6.02 30.19
C THR A 319 20.40 -4.70 30.59
N ALA A 320 19.15 -4.76 31.08
CA ALA A 320 18.43 -3.59 31.57
C ALA A 320 19.07 -3.04 32.84
N SER A 321 19.53 -3.91 33.76
CA SER A 321 20.21 -3.47 34.99
C SER A 321 21.54 -2.76 34.75
N GLN A 322 22.22 -3.08 33.64
CA GLN A 322 23.50 -2.47 33.28
C GLN A 322 23.34 -1.15 32.51
N LEU A 323 22.32 -1.05 31.66
CA LEU A 323 22.16 0.07 30.71
C LEU A 323 21.07 1.08 31.10
N LEU A 324 20.17 0.75 32.02
CA LEU A 324 19.07 1.61 32.43
C LEU A 324 19.16 1.98 33.91
N ASN A 325 18.83 3.23 34.22
CA ASN A 325 18.71 3.71 35.59
C ASN A 325 17.42 3.18 36.25
N ASP A 326 17.33 3.23 37.58
CA ASP A 326 16.17 2.73 38.34
C ASP A 326 14.85 3.35 37.88
N GLU A 327 14.82 4.66 37.62
CA GLU A 327 13.63 5.36 37.13
C GLU A 327 13.17 4.85 35.76
N GLN A 328 14.11 4.51 34.87
CA GLN A 328 13.81 3.98 33.54
C GLN A 328 13.27 2.55 33.63
N ARG A 329 13.72 1.76 34.61
CA ARG A 329 13.22 0.39 34.81
C ARG A 329 11.80 0.36 35.41
N GLN A 330 11.31 1.47 35.95
CA GLN A 330 9.97 1.54 36.51
C GLN A 330 8.89 1.52 35.42
N LEU A 331 7.87 0.68 35.65
CA LEU A 331 6.75 0.50 34.73
C LEU A 331 5.71 1.63 34.79
N VAL A 332 5.84 2.51 35.78
CA VAL A 332 4.97 3.66 36.06
C VAL A 332 5.81 4.94 36.11
N ASP A 333 5.22 6.08 35.72
CA ASP A 333 5.85 7.40 35.88
C ASP A 333 5.71 7.93 37.32
N ALA A 334 6.32 9.08 37.60
CA ALA A 334 6.26 9.77 38.89
C ALA A 334 4.84 10.11 39.37
N ASN A 335 3.84 10.09 38.48
CA ASN A 335 2.43 10.32 38.77
C ASN A 335 1.61 9.01 38.82
N ASN A 336 2.30 7.86 38.91
CA ASN A 336 1.72 6.51 38.93
C ASN A 336 0.94 6.13 37.65
N HIS A 337 1.19 6.78 36.52
CA HIS A 337 0.65 6.33 35.24
C HIS A 337 1.52 5.25 34.63
N ALA A 338 0.91 4.24 34.01
CA ALA A 338 1.64 3.24 33.24
C ALA A 338 2.42 3.88 32.07
N SER A 339 3.74 3.97 32.19
CA SER A 339 4.63 4.71 31.26
C SER A 339 5.81 3.85 30.77
N GLY A 340 6.30 2.92 31.58
CA GLY A 340 7.55 2.19 31.35
C GLY A 340 7.39 0.85 30.64
N ALA A 341 6.40 0.65 29.76
CA ALA A 341 6.25 -0.66 29.10
C ALA A 341 7.29 -0.93 27.99
N ALA A 342 7.94 0.13 27.48
CA ALA A 342 8.89 0.06 26.39
C ALA A 342 9.92 1.21 26.48
N ILE A 343 11.21 0.87 26.36
CA ILE A 343 12.32 1.81 26.27
C ILE A 343 13.24 1.37 25.14
N LEU A 344 13.67 2.31 24.30
CA LEU A 344 14.60 2.04 23.21
C LEU A 344 15.88 2.83 23.42
N ILE A 345 17.03 2.15 23.44
CA ILE A 345 18.33 2.77 23.30
C ILE A 345 18.81 2.57 21.86
N GLU A 346 19.00 3.68 21.15
CA GLU A 346 19.50 3.70 19.78
C GLU A 346 21.02 3.83 19.80
N ASN A 347 21.75 2.90 19.16
CA ASN A 347 23.22 2.86 19.11
C ASN A 347 23.88 2.63 20.49
N ALA A 348 23.29 1.77 21.31
CA ALA A 348 23.89 1.32 22.56
C ALA A 348 25.23 0.62 22.30
N GLN A 349 26.30 1.10 22.94
CA GLN A 349 27.58 0.40 23.00
C GLN A 349 27.64 -0.45 24.27
N LEU A 350 27.95 -1.74 24.13
CA LEU A 350 28.01 -2.65 25.28
C LEU A 350 29.35 -2.60 26.02
N ASN A 351 30.43 -2.12 25.38
CA ASN A 351 31.81 -2.21 25.87
C ASN A 351 32.57 -0.86 25.87
N GLY A 352 31.88 0.28 25.87
CA GLY A 352 32.53 1.59 25.72
C GLY A 352 31.68 2.76 26.21
N ASP A 353 32.25 3.97 26.14
CA ASP A 353 31.63 5.21 26.64
C ASP A 353 30.52 5.70 25.68
N ASP A 354 29.30 5.82 26.21
CA ASP A 354 28.05 5.91 25.44
C ASP A 354 27.74 7.32 24.94
N THR A 355 28.68 7.93 24.21
CA THR A 355 28.59 9.34 23.77
C THR A 355 27.61 9.58 22.61
N SER A 356 27.06 8.52 21.99
CA SER A 356 26.17 8.64 20.81
C SER A 356 24.79 8.01 20.98
N ALA A 357 24.52 7.37 22.12
CA ALA A 357 23.22 6.74 22.34
C ALA A 357 22.10 7.75 22.52
N ARG A 358 20.93 7.38 21.99
CA ARG A 358 19.69 8.13 22.21
C ARG A 358 18.65 7.23 22.85
N THR A 359 18.10 7.69 23.96
CA THR A 359 17.07 6.95 24.70
C THR A 359 15.69 7.50 24.37
N TRP A 360 14.76 6.60 24.05
CA TRP A 360 13.36 6.90 23.77
C TRP A 360 12.48 6.07 24.70
N SER A 361 11.38 6.63 25.20
CA SER A 361 10.48 5.96 26.13
C SER A 361 9.03 5.95 25.66
N GLY A 362 8.26 4.98 26.13
CA GLY A 362 6.82 4.89 25.93
C GLY A 362 6.41 4.81 24.46
N HIS A 363 5.53 5.71 24.04
CA HIS A 363 5.07 5.77 22.64
C HIS A 363 6.19 6.10 21.66
N LEU A 364 7.16 6.95 22.06
CA LEU A 364 8.28 7.32 21.21
C LEU A 364 9.22 6.15 20.97
N ALA A 365 9.44 5.29 21.97
CA ALA A 365 10.20 4.06 21.80
C ALA A 365 9.58 3.19 20.69
N VAL A 366 8.26 2.97 20.75
CA VAL A 366 7.52 2.16 19.76
C VAL A 366 7.59 2.79 18.36
N LEU A 367 7.30 4.09 18.24
CA LEU A 367 7.34 4.80 16.96
C LEU A 367 8.76 4.77 16.36
N ARG A 368 9.79 4.98 17.20
CA ARG A 368 11.19 4.97 16.77
C ARG A 368 11.63 3.57 16.35
N SER A 369 11.23 2.52 17.06
CA SER A 369 11.50 1.14 16.65
C SER A 369 10.93 0.82 15.26
N LEU A 370 9.68 1.22 14.98
CA LEU A 370 9.08 1.05 13.65
C LEU A 370 9.82 1.84 12.57
N TYR A 371 10.30 3.05 12.91
CA TYR A 371 11.14 3.85 12.03
C TYR A 371 12.49 3.18 11.71
N LEU A 372 13.17 2.63 12.72
CA LEU A 372 14.47 1.95 12.54
C LEU A 372 14.35 0.70 11.68
N VAL A 373 13.27 -0.07 11.83
CA VAL A 373 12.98 -1.27 11.01
C VAL A 373 12.82 -0.94 9.51
N GLY A 374 12.42 0.29 9.17
CA GLY A 374 12.22 0.71 7.78
C GLY A 374 10.91 0.18 7.18
N SER A 375 10.85 0.11 5.85
CA SER A 375 9.68 -0.31 5.07
C SER A 375 8.43 0.54 5.38
N LEU A 376 7.23 0.07 5.02
CA LEU A 376 5.96 0.76 5.31
C LEU A 376 5.75 1.11 6.79
N PRO A 377 6.13 0.27 7.79
CA PRO A 377 6.03 0.63 9.20
C PRO A 377 6.76 1.93 9.57
N SER A 378 7.83 2.29 8.87
CA SER A 378 8.55 3.55 9.13
C SER A 378 7.74 4.80 8.84
N LEU A 379 6.67 4.72 8.04
CA LEU A 379 5.77 5.85 7.79
C LEU A 379 4.95 6.22 9.03
N VAL A 380 4.76 5.29 9.97
CA VAL A 380 4.09 5.56 11.26
C VAL A 380 4.85 6.59 12.08
N TRP A 381 6.15 6.79 11.80
CA TRP A 381 6.94 7.88 12.38
C TRP A 381 6.34 9.27 12.12
N LEU A 382 5.57 9.48 11.04
CA LEU A 382 4.89 10.75 10.80
C LEU A 382 3.94 11.15 11.95
N LEU A 383 3.42 10.17 12.70
CA LEU A 383 2.62 10.44 13.89
C LEU A 383 3.40 11.17 14.98
N HIS A 384 4.74 11.11 14.98
CA HIS A 384 5.59 11.86 15.92
C HIS A 384 5.33 13.38 15.88
N TYR A 385 4.88 13.92 14.76
CA TYR A 385 4.54 15.34 14.61
C TYR A 385 3.17 15.72 15.22
N LEU A 386 2.36 14.75 15.64
CA LEU A 386 1.12 15.02 16.36
C LEU A 386 1.39 15.51 17.79
N PRO A 387 0.45 16.23 18.43
CA PRO A 387 0.61 16.68 19.81
C PRO A 387 0.95 15.52 20.76
N ALA A 388 2.03 15.68 21.53
CA ALA A 388 2.52 14.64 22.44
C ALA A 388 1.46 14.21 23.47
N SER A 389 0.54 15.10 23.85
CA SER A 389 -0.56 14.82 24.76
C SER A 389 -1.50 13.74 24.23
N TRP A 390 -1.80 13.74 22.93
CA TRP A 390 -2.69 12.78 22.29
C TRP A 390 -2.03 11.40 22.23
N LEU A 391 -0.79 11.32 21.74
CA LEU A 391 -0.04 10.07 21.66
C LEU A 391 0.19 9.46 23.05
N SER A 392 0.53 10.29 24.03
CA SER A 392 0.72 9.85 25.40
C SER A 392 -0.58 9.38 26.05
N ALA A 393 -1.73 9.98 25.73
CA ALA A 393 -3.03 9.52 26.22
C ALA A 393 -3.41 8.15 25.63
N VAL A 394 -3.24 7.96 24.32
CA VAL A 394 -3.47 6.69 23.64
C VAL A 394 -2.55 5.60 24.20
N TYR A 395 -1.26 5.90 24.35
CA TYR A 395 -0.30 4.96 24.93
C TYR A 395 -0.67 4.56 26.36
N ARG A 396 -1.01 5.53 27.23
CA ARG A 396 -1.45 5.25 28.60
C ARG A 396 -2.75 4.44 28.65
N ALA A 397 -3.67 4.63 27.71
CA ALA A 397 -4.87 3.80 27.61
C ALA A 397 -4.53 2.34 27.30
N ILE A 398 -3.64 2.11 26.33
CA ILE A 398 -3.15 0.77 25.97
C ILE A 398 -2.36 0.15 27.13
N ALA A 399 -1.45 0.91 27.73
CA ALA A 399 -0.59 0.44 28.82
C ALA A 399 -1.40 0.01 30.05
N ARG A 400 -2.50 0.71 30.38
CA ARG A 400 -3.44 0.31 31.44
C ARG A 400 -4.13 -1.03 31.18
N GLN A 401 -4.35 -1.38 29.93
CA GLN A 401 -5.03 -2.62 29.54
C GLN A 401 -4.06 -3.78 29.22
N ARG A 402 -2.75 -3.56 29.28
CA ARG A 402 -1.75 -4.54 28.78
C ARG A 402 -1.82 -5.91 29.47
N TYR A 403 -2.16 -5.94 30.77
CA TYR A 403 -2.29 -7.18 31.54
C TYR A 403 -3.63 -7.90 31.37
N ARG A 404 -4.58 -7.32 30.61
CA ARG A 404 -5.83 -8.01 30.27
C ARG A 404 -5.57 -9.30 29.47
N PHE A 405 -4.46 -9.36 28.77
CA PHE A 405 -4.01 -10.53 28.01
C PHE A 405 -3.27 -11.57 28.86
N GLY A 406 -3.05 -11.29 30.15
CA GLY A 406 -2.36 -12.17 31.10
C GLY A 406 -0.90 -11.81 31.37
N ARG A 407 -0.30 -12.56 32.29
CA ARG A 407 1.11 -12.46 32.70
C ARG A 407 1.83 -13.78 32.44
N ASN A 408 3.14 -13.71 32.22
CA ASN A 408 3.99 -14.88 32.09
C ASN A 408 5.30 -14.65 32.84
N GLN A 409 5.73 -15.61 33.66
CA GLN A 409 6.96 -15.49 34.46
C GLN A 409 8.23 -15.59 33.61
N ALA A 410 8.14 -16.18 32.41
CA ALA A 410 9.25 -16.26 31.47
C ALA A 410 9.01 -15.38 30.24
N CYS A 411 10.04 -14.61 29.86
CA CYS A 411 10.05 -13.86 28.61
C CYS A 411 10.18 -14.84 27.43
N SER A 412 9.04 -15.18 26.82
CA SER A 412 8.96 -16.22 25.79
C SER A 412 9.13 -15.64 24.38
N LEU A 413 10.14 -14.81 24.12
CA LEU A 413 10.36 -14.29 22.78
C LEU A 413 10.82 -15.43 21.82
N ASP A 414 10.55 -15.27 20.53
CA ASP A 414 10.65 -16.35 19.53
C ASP A 414 12.08 -16.93 19.46
N ARG A 415 12.26 -18.21 19.80
CA ARG A 415 13.57 -18.89 19.85
C ARG A 415 14.31 -18.91 18.51
N SER A 416 13.61 -18.71 17.39
CA SER A 416 14.24 -18.64 16.05
C SER A 416 15.12 -17.40 15.84
N ALA A 417 15.10 -16.44 16.78
CA ALA A 417 15.91 -15.23 16.75
C ALA A 417 16.73 -15.03 18.05
N SER A 418 17.21 -16.13 18.67
CA SER A 418 17.96 -16.13 19.94
C SER A 418 19.03 -15.05 20.02
N ASP A 419 19.79 -14.84 18.95
CA ASP A 419 20.96 -13.94 18.94
C ASP A 419 20.56 -12.46 19.04
N ARG A 420 19.27 -12.16 18.89
CA ARG A 420 18.69 -10.81 18.99
C ARG A 420 18.09 -10.54 20.36
N TYR A 421 17.98 -11.56 21.21
CA TYR A 421 17.42 -11.44 22.55
C TYR A 421 18.55 -11.41 23.57
N LEU A 422 18.65 -10.29 24.28
CA LEU A 422 19.64 -10.07 25.32
C LEU A 422 19.01 -10.41 26.69
N PRO A 423 19.82 -10.92 27.65
CA PRO A 423 19.34 -11.35 28.96
C PRO A 423 18.80 -10.21 29.82
#